data_AF-R5U856-F1
#
_entry.id   AF-R5U856-F1
#
_cell.length_a   1.000
_cell.length_b   1.000
_cell.length_c   1.000
_cell.angle_alpha   90.00
_cell.angle_beta   90.00
_cell.angle_gamma   90.00
#
_symmetry.space_group_name_H-M   'P 1'
#
loop_
_entity.id
_entity.type
_entity.pdbx_description
1 polymer ?
#
loop_
_entity_poly.entity_id
_entity_poly.type
_entity_poly.pdbx_seq_one_letter_code
_entity_poly.pdbx_strand_id
1 'polypeptide(L)'
;MTQSWPEVREELENYPTWIRNIITVIDYDTELAMDGLEFKSYRNVIDALTDIGVTTEAQALIELEGDVSQDGIDSCYSKLALNNDYEAFWDKLYSYADKNMKQ
;
A
#
# COMPACT_ATOMS: atom_id res chain seq x y z
N MET A 1 1.62 8.56 19.33
CA MET A 1 0.59 9.53 18.91
C MET A 1 1.00 10.05 17.53
N THR A 2 0.51 9.42 16.48
CA THR A 2 0.57 9.97 15.13
C THR A 2 -0.40 11.14 15.05
N GLN A 3 0.07 12.33 14.66
CA GLN A 3 -0.81 13.48 14.44
C GLN A 3 -1.67 13.19 13.21
N SER A 4 -2.99 13.17 13.40
CA SER A 4 -3.97 13.15 12.31
C SER A 4 -4.23 14.59 11.89
N TRP A 5 -4.08 14.87 10.59
CA TRP A 5 -4.40 16.16 9.97
C TRP A 5 -5.68 16.00 9.14
N PRO A 6 -6.86 16.01 9.78
CA PRO A 6 -8.12 15.75 9.10
C PRO A 6 -8.38 16.71 7.93
N GLU A 7 -7.96 17.97 8.05
CA GLU A 7 -8.06 18.97 6.98
C GLU A 7 -7.22 18.60 5.75
N VAL A 8 -6.07 17.95 5.94
CA VAL A 8 -5.26 17.45 4.80
C VAL A 8 -5.98 16.27 4.15
N ARG A 9 -6.58 15.38 4.95
CA ARG A 9 -7.33 14.22 4.42
C ARG A 9 -8.58 14.61 3.64
N GLU A 10 -9.29 15.66 4.06
CA GLU A 10 -10.43 16.20 3.30
C GLU A 10 -9.98 16.74 1.93
N GLU A 11 -8.84 17.43 1.87
CA GLU A 11 -8.29 17.91 0.61
C GLU A 11 -7.80 16.78 -0.30
N LEU A 12 -7.32 15.66 0.26
CA LEU A 12 -6.90 14.50 -0.53
C LEU A 12 -8.03 13.96 -1.41
N GLU A 13 -9.29 14.04 -0.97
CA GLU A 13 -10.44 13.59 -1.74
C GLU A 13 -10.57 14.32 -3.08
N ASN A 14 -10.10 15.56 -3.18
CA ASN A 14 -10.16 16.39 -4.38
C ASN A 14 -9.10 16.02 -5.44
N TYR A 15 -8.10 15.22 -5.09
CA TYR A 15 -7.04 14.83 -6.03
C TYR A 15 -7.52 13.74 -7.00
N PRO A 16 -6.97 13.69 -8.23
CA PRO A 16 -7.15 12.56 -9.14
C PRO A 16 -6.85 11.22 -8.45
N THR A 17 -7.63 10.18 -8.77
CA THR A 17 -7.49 8.85 -8.17
C THR A 17 -6.04 8.33 -8.22
N TRP A 18 -5.32 8.56 -9.31
CA TRP A 18 -3.93 8.09 -9.43
C TRP A 18 -2.98 8.73 -8.41
N ILE A 19 -3.20 9.99 -8.02
CA ILE A 19 -2.43 10.65 -6.96
C ILE A 19 -2.80 10.05 -5.60
N ARG A 20 -4.10 9.86 -5.34
CA ARG A 20 -4.57 9.24 -4.09
C ARG A 20 -4.05 7.81 -3.92
N ASN A 21 -3.93 7.04 -5.01
CA ASN A 21 -3.37 5.69 -4.97
C ASN A 21 -1.89 5.71 -4.58
N ILE A 22 -1.10 6.64 -5.14
CA ILE A 22 0.32 6.81 -4.76
C ILE A 22 0.44 7.16 -3.27
N ILE A 23 -0.35 8.11 -2.79
CA ILE A 23 -0.33 8.53 -1.38
C ILE A 23 -0.71 7.37 -0.47
N THR A 24 -1.78 6.64 -0.80
CA THR A 24 -2.22 5.45 -0.05
C THR A 24 -1.10 4.42 0.09
N VAL A 25 -0.34 4.17 -0.98
CA VAL A 25 0.75 3.19 -0.97
C VAL A 25 1.96 3.69 -0.18
N ILE A 26 2.29 4.99 -0.23
CA ILE A 26 3.37 5.59 0.57
C ILE A 26 3.01 5.56 2.06
N ASP A 27 1.78 5.93 2.42
CA ASP A 27 1.30 5.88 3.81
C ASP A 27 1.35 4.44 4.33
N TYR A 28 0.88 3.48 3.53
CA TYR A 28 0.96 2.05 3.84
C TYR A 28 2.40 1.58 4.10
N ASP A 29 3.33 1.87 3.18
CA ASP A 29 4.73 1.45 3.32
C ASP A 29 5.37 2.06 4.57
N THR A 30 5.07 3.33 4.86
CA THR A 30 5.54 4.03 6.05
C THR A 30 4.99 3.39 7.32
N GLU A 31 3.68 3.14 7.39
CA GLU A 31 3.03 2.47 8.53
C GLU A 31 3.59 1.06 8.72
N LEU A 32 3.77 0.30 7.63
CA LEU A 32 4.36 -1.04 7.66
C LEU A 32 5.79 -1.02 8.21
N ALA A 33 6.62 -0.07 7.78
CA ALA A 33 8.01 0.04 8.24
C ALA A 33 8.12 0.49 9.71
N MET A 34 7.13 1.25 10.20
CA MET A 34 7.11 1.77 11.58
C MET A 34 6.48 0.81 12.57
N ASP A 35 5.28 0.32 12.25
CA ASP A 35 4.39 -0.38 13.17
C ASP A 35 4.20 -1.86 12.78
N GLY A 36 4.59 -2.25 11.56
CA GLY A 36 4.38 -3.58 11.01
C GLY A 36 2.96 -3.81 10.48
N LEU A 37 2.63 -5.07 10.24
CA LEU A 37 1.26 -5.50 9.96
C LEU A 37 0.39 -5.32 11.21
N GLU A 38 -0.74 -4.63 11.04
CA GLU A 38 -1.72 -4.34 12.07
C GLU A 38 -3.03 -5.08 11.80
N PHE A 39 -3.82 -5.32 12.85
CA PHE A 39 -5.17 -5.88 12.73
C PHE A 39 -6.18 -4.82 12.26
N LYS A 40 -6.07 -4.44 10.99
CA LYS A 40 -6.97 -3.50 10.30
C LYS A 40 -7.32 -4.03 8.91
N SER A 41 -8.33 -3.43 8.28
CA SER A 41 -8.59 -3.73 6.86
C SER A 41 -7.57 -3.02 5.98
N TYR A 42 -7.07 -3.74 4.99
CA TYR A 42 -6.13 -3.23 3.99
C TYR A 42 -6.81 -2.94 2.66
N ARG A 43 -8.14 -2.98 2.59
CA ARG A 43 -8.89 -2.88 1.33
C ARG A 43 -8.50 -1.70 0.44
N ASN A 44 -8.39 -0.48 1.00
CA ASN A 44 -7.98 0.69 0.22
C ASN A 44 -6.54 0.56 -0.32
N VAL A 45 -5.65 -0.07 0.46
CA VAL A 45 -4.27 -0.35 0.06
C VAL A 45 -4.27 -1.40 -1.05
N ILE A 46 -5.04 -2.48 -0.91
CA ILE A 46 -5.19 -3.55 -1.90
C ILE A 46 -5.70 -2.98 -3.24
N ASP A 47 -6.73 -2.13 -3.20
CA ASP A 47 -7.29 -1.49 -4.38
C ASP A 47 -6.23 -0.60 -5.07
N ALA A 48 -5.50 0.23 -4.30
CA ALA A 48 -4.44 1.09 -4.82
C ALA A 48 -3.26 0.29 -5.41
N LEU A 49 -2.77 -0.74 -4.71
CA LEU A 49 -1.71 -1.63 -5.18
C LEU A 49 -2.11 -2.34 -6.47
N THR A 50 -3.37 -2.79 -6.56
CA THR A 50 -3.92 -3.45 -7.74
C THR A 50 -3.96 -2.50 -8.94
N ASP A 51 -4.44 -1.27 -8.74
CA ASP A 51 -4.49 -0.24 -9.78
C ASP A 51 -3.10 0.14 -10.31
N ILE A 52 -2.09 0.15 -9.43
CA ILE A 52 -0.69 0.42 -9.78
C ILE A 52 -0.05 -0.78 -10.50
N GLY A 53 -0.54 -2.00 -10.22
CA GLY A 53 0.00 -3.25 -10.76
C GLY A 53 1.05 -3.92 -9.85
N VAL A 54 1.04 -3.61 -8.55
CA VAL A 54 1.84 -4.27 -7.52
C VAL A 54 1.06 -5.49 -6.99
N THR A 55 0.88 -6.50 -7.84
CA THR A 55 -0.07 -7.59 -7.59
C THR A 55 0.39 -8.58 -6.52
N THR A 56 1.69 -8.81 -6.35
CA THR A 56 2.22 -9.70 -5.31
C THR A 56 1.92 -9.17 -3.91
N GLU A 57 2.17 -7.88 -3.68
CA GLU A 57 1.89 -7.20 -2.41
C GLU A 57 0.39 -7.23 -2.11
N ALA A 58 -0.44 -6.87 -3.10
CA ALA A 58 -1.89 -6.90 -2.96
C ALA A 58 -2.40 -8.31 -2.59
N GLN A 59 -1.88 -9.34 -3.24
CA GLN A 59 -2.27 -10.73 -2.97
C GLN A 59 -1.85 -11.17 -1.56
N ALA A 60 -0.67 -10.76 -1.08
CA ALA A 60 -0.22 -11.06 0.28
C ALA A 60 -1.16 -10.45 1.34
N LEU A 61 -1.64 -9.23 1.11
CA LEU A 61 -2.60 -8.57 2.00
C LEU A 61 -4.00 -9.21 1.94
N ILE A 62 -4.46 -9.64 0.76
CA ILE A 62 -5.71 -10.39 0.61
C ILE A 62 -5.66 -11.71 1.38
N GLU A 63 -4.55 -12.45 1.28
CA GLU A 63 -4.37 -13.70 2.01
C GLU A 63 -4.36 -13.47 3.53
N LEU A 64 -3.72 -12.40 4.00
CA LEU A 64 -3.72 -12.01 5.41
C LEU A 64 -5.13 -11.70 5.92
N GLU A 65 -5.98 -11.03 5.13
CA GLU A 65 -7.39 -10.79 5.52
C GLU A 65 -8.18 -12.12 5.68
N GLY A 66 -7.76 -13.19 5.00
CA GLY A 66 -8.34 -14.53 5.12
C GLY A 66 -7.75 -15.39 6.25
N ASP A 67 -6.51 -15.12 6.68
CA ASP A 67 -5.80 -15.84 7.74
C ASP A 67 -4.93 -14.89 8.58
N VAL A 68 -5.49 -14.45 9.71
CA VAL A 68 -4.82 -13.55 10.66
C VAL A 68 -4.05 -14.31 11.76
N SER A 69 -3.78 -15.61 11.56
CA SER A 69 -2.92 -16.38 12.47
C SER A 69 -1.45 -15.96 12.35
N GLN A 70 -0.60 -16.42 13.27
CA GLN A 70 0.84 -16.16 13.18
C GLN A 70 1.45 -16.69 11.87
N ASP A 71 1.02 -17.87 11.42
CA ASP A 71 1.49 -18.45 10.15
C ASP A 71 1.04 -17.61 8.94
N GLY A 72 -0.18 -17.08 8.98
CA GLY A 72 -0.70 -16.15 7.96
C GLY A 72 0.06 -14.82 7.93
N ILE A 73 0.38 -14.26 9.11
CA ILE A 73 1.21 -13.05 9.26
C ILE A 73 2.62 -13.29 8.73
N ASP A 74 3.27 -14.40 9.11
CA ASP A 74 4.63 -14.73 8.67
C ASP A 74 4.67 -14.97 7.15
N SER A 75 3.67 -15.66 6.61
CA SER A 75 3.48 -15.84 5.17
C SER A 75 3.32 -14.51 4.44
N CYS A 76 2.50 -13.60 4.98
CA CYS A 76 2.31 -12.26 4.42
C CYS A 76 3.64 -11.50 4.38
N TYR A 77 4.33 -11.38 5.53
CA TYR A 77 5.62 -10.71 5.62
C TYR A 77 6.65 -11.25 4.63
N SER A 78 6.69 -12.57 4.42
CA SER A 78 7.62 -13.20 3.49
C SER A 78 7.41 -12.79 2.03
N LYS A 79 6.28 -12.16 1.69
CA LYS A 79 5.91 -11.73 0.34
C LYS A 79 5.96 -10.21 0.14
N LEU A 80 5.96 -9.43 1.22
CA LEU A 80 6.00 -7.96 1.15
C LEU A 80 7.32 -7.49 0.52
N ALA A 81 7.27 -6.41 -0.25
CA ALA A 81 8.42 -5.82 -0.91
C ALA A 81 9.52 -5.44 0.08
N LEU A 82 9.14 -4.98 1.29
CA LEU A 82 10.06 -4.66 2.39
C LEU A 82 11.05 -5.79 2.71
N ASN A 83 10.63 -7.05 2.54
CA ASN A 83 11.43 -8.25 2.80
C ASN A 83 11.94 -8.94 1.51
N ASN A 84 11.60 -8.40 0.34
CA ASN A 84 11.94 -8.96 -0.96
C ASN A 84 12.53 -7.87 -1.88
N ASP A 85 11.93 -7.71 -3.07
CA ASP A 85 12.40 -6.79 -4.10
C ASP A 85 11.74 -5.42 -3.92
N TYR A 86 12.30 -4.65 -2.98
CA TYR A 86 11.84 -3.30 -2.67
C TYR A 86 12.06 -2.32 -3.82
N GLU A 87 13.11 -2.52 -4.63
CA GLU A 87 13.38 -1.68 -5.80
C GLU A 87 12.31 -1.88 -6.88
N ALA A 88 11.96 -3.13 -7.21
CA ALA A 88 10.92 -3.42 -8.18
C ALA A 88 9.54 -2.88 -7.76
N PHE A 89 9.25 -2.82 -6.46
CA PHE A 89 8.04 -2.20 -5.93
C PHE A 89 7.98 -0.70 -6.26
N TRP A 90 9.05 0.05 -5.97
CA TRP A 90 9.10 1.48 -6.26
C TRP A 90 9.13 1.78 -7.76
N ASP A 91 9.80 0.94 -8.56
CA ASP A 91 9.80 1.05 -10.02
C ASP A 91 8.38 0.99 -10.61
N LYS A 92 7.49 0.17 -10.04
CA LYS A 92 6.07 0.14 -10.43
C LYS A 92 5.37 1.45 -10.09
N LEU A 93 5.60 1.99 -8.89
CA LEU A 93 5.03 3.26 -8.44
C LEU A 93 5.47 4.42 -9.34
N TYR A 94 6.78 4.51 -9.65
CA TYR A 94 7.33 5.51 -10.55
C TYR A 94 6.76 5.37 -11.96
N SER A 95 6.72 4.15 -12.51
CA SER A 95 6.13 3.90 -13.83
C SER A 95 4.65 4.29 -13.91
N TYR A 96 3.89 4.04 -12.83
CA TYR A 96 2.49 4.44 -12.73
C TYR A 96 2.32 5.96 -12.71
N ALA A 97 3.14 6.68 -11.92
CA ALA A 97 3.16 8.13 -11.90
C ALA A 97 3.49 8.71 -13.29
N ASP A 98 4.56 8.21 -13.92
CA ASP A 98 5.02 8.63 -15.24
C ASP A 98 3.95 8.48 -16.32
N LYS A 99 3.19 7.37 -16.28
CA LYS A 99 2.11 7.09 -17.22
C LYS A 99 0.92 8.03 -17.03
N ASN A 100 0.61 8.43 -15.80
CA ASN A 100 -0.52 9.32 -15.52
C ASN A 100 -0.18 10.80 -15.69
N MET A 101 1.07 11.21 -15.48
CA MET A 101 1.52 12.59 -15.74
C MET A 101 1.55 12.97 -17.23
N LYS A 102 1.64 11.99 -18.12
CA LYS A 102 1.71 12.19 -19.58
C LYS A 102 0.32 12.24 -20.25
N GLN A 103 -0.75 12.13 -19.48
CA GLN A 103 -2.15 12.21 -19.94
C GLN A 103 -2.69 13.63 -19.80
#